data_AF-A0A2N5KLV4-F1
#
_entry.id   AF-A0A2N5KLV4-F1
#
_cell.length_a   1.000
_cell.length_b   1.000
_cell.length_c   1.000
_cell.angle_alpha   90.00
_cell.angle_beta   90.00
_cell.angle_gamma   90.00
#
_symmetry.space_group_name_H-M   'P 1'
#
loop_
_entity.id
_entity.type
_entity.pdbx_description
1 polymer ?
#
loop_
_entity_poly.entity_id
_entity_poly.type
_entity_poly.pdbx_seq_one_letter_code
_entity_poly.pdbx_strand_id
1 'polypeptide(L)'
;MVRTYARVVGVLLALFGLAGFARLLETAFASSFYHASVGILFAYLGFWQRDASVVRRVVGGMGLVLLIVKGVTIVVLLLWEGNLLLGPIEVTCLVVGVLSVLVARYAGDDGSRTRARR
;
A
#
# COMPACT_ATOMS: atom_id res chain seq x y z
N MET A 1 11.82 10.17 2.69
CA MET A 1 11.61 8.73 2.88
C MET A 1 10.29 8.23 2.28
N VAL A 2 9.21 9.01 2.39
CA VAL A 2 7.87 8.65 1.86
C VAL A 2 7.87 8.31 0.36
N ARG A 3 8.67 9.01 -0.47
CA ARG A 3 8.74 8.70 -1.91
C ARG A 3 9.40 7.37 -2.20
N THR A 4 10.52 7.08 -1.54
CA THR A 4 11.21 5.79 -1.71
C THR A 4 10.28 4.65 -1.30
N TYR A 5 9.57 4.81 -0.20
CA TYR A 5 8.51 3.89 0.20
C TYR A 5 7.45 3.72 -0.90
N ALA A 6 6.88 4.81 -1.41
CA ALA A 6 5.88 4.76 -2.48
C ALA A 6 6.38 4.07 -3.76
N ARG A 7 7.65 4.28 -4.13
CA ARG A 7 8.28 3.59 -5.27
C ARG A 7 8.40 2.09 -5.03
N VAL A 8 9.01 1.70 -3.90
CA VAL A 8 9.27 0.29 -3.59
C VAL A 8 7.95 -0.46 -3.47
N VAL A 9 7.02 0.06 -2.68
CA VAL A 9 5.69 -0.54 -2.50
C VAL A 9 4.93 -0.57 -3.81
N GLY A 10 4.96 0.51 -4.58
CA GLY A 10 4.31 0.56 -5.89
C GLY A 10 4.80 -0.51 -6.85
N VAL A 11 6.13 -0.68 -6.96
CA VAL A 11 6.75 -1.70 -7.80
C VAL A 11 6.41 -3.10 -7.30
N LEU A 12 6.52 -3.37 -5.99
CA LEU A 12 6.22 -4.68 -5.43
C LEU A 12 4.77 -5.09 -5.67
N LEU A 13 3.81 -4.20 -5.42
CA LEU A 13 2.39 -4.50 -5.66
C LEU A 13 2.09 -4.66 -7.14
N ALA A 14 2.69 -3.85 -8.01
CA ALA A 14 2.53 -3.99 -9.46
C ALA A 14 3.04 -5.35 -9.94
N LEU A 15 4.23 -5.77 -9.48
CA LEU A 15 4.80 -7.08 -9.79
C LEU A 15 3.95 -8.23 -9.24
N PHE A 16 3.43 -8.10 -8.01
CA PHE A 16 2.51 -9.09 -7.43
C PHE A 16 1.23 -9.23 -8.26
N GLY A 17 0.63 -8.11 -8.66
CA GLY A 17 -0.55 -8.11 -9.52
C GLY A 17 -0.26 -8.74 -10.89
N LEU A 18 0.89 -8.42 -11.49
CA LEU A 18 1.32 -9.00 -12.76
C LEU A 18 1.56 -10.51 -12.67
N ALA A 19 2.22 -10.96 -11.60
CA ALA A 19 2.45 -12.38 -11.32
C ALA A 19 1.12 -13.15 -11.15
N GLY A 20 0.15 -12.53 -10.47
CA GLY A 20 -1.21 -13.06 -10.36
C GLY A 20 -1.92 -13.16 -11.71
N PHE A 21 -1.76 -12.18 -12.60
CA PHE A 21 -2.30 -12.26 -13.97
C PHE A 21 -1.60 -13.32 -14.83
N ALA A 22 -0.29 -13.49 -14.66
CA ALA A 22 0.49 -14.54 -15.29
C ALA A 22 0.21 -15.95 -14.73
N ARG A 23 -0.70 -16.08 -13.75
CA ARG A 23 -1.00 -17.33 -13.02
C ARG A 23 0.21 -17.96 -12.35
N LEU A 24 1.21 -17.15 -12.01
CA LEU A 24 2.36 -17.58 -11.21
C LEU A 24 2.01 -17.68 -9.72
N LEU A 25 0.92 -17.03 -9.31
CA LEU A 25 0.33 -17.10 -7.98
C LEU A 25 -1.14 -17.54 -8.12
N GLU A 26 -1.58 -18.46 -7.27
CA GLU A 26 -2.99 -18.86 -7.17
C GLU A 26 -3.83 -17.78 -6.47
N THR A 27 -3.91 -16.61 -7.09
CA THR A 27 -4.70 -15.48 -6.60
C THR A 27 -5.89 -15.24 -7.52
N ALA A 28 -7.05 -14.95 -6.94
CA ALA A 28 -8.25 -14.58 -7.70
C ALA A 28 -7.97 -13.37 -8.61
N PHE A 29 -8.59 -13.31 -9.79
CA PHE A 29 -8.37 -12.21 -10.74
C PHE A 29 -8.60 -10.82 -10.12
N ALA A 30 -9.63 -10.69 -9.27
CA ALA A 30 -9.92 -9.46 -8.54
C ALA A 30 -8.78 -9.05 -7.60
N SER A 31 -8.08 -10.01 -6.97
CA SER A 31 -6.86 -9.77 -6.18
C SER A 31 -5.77 -9.15 -7.04
N SER A 32 -5.47 -9.79 -8.17
CA SER A 32 -4.37 -9.42 -9.05
C SER A 32 -4.60 -8.01 -9.60
N PHE A 33 -5.83 -7.72 -10.03
CA PHE A 33 -6.23 -6.40 -10.51
C PHE A 33 -6.12 -5.33 -9.42
N TYR A 34 -6.53 -5.65 -8.20
CA TYR A 34 -6.41 -4.75 -7.08
C TYR A 34 -4.96 -4.40 -6.77
N HIS A 35 -4.09 -5.41 -6.63
CA HIS A 35 -2.67 -5.21 -6.36
C HIS A 35 -1.98 -4.43 -7.48
N ALA A 36 -2.28 -4.76 -8.74
CA ALA A 36 -1.73 -4.02 -9.88
C ALA A 36 -2.15 -2.54 -9.84
N SER A 37 -3.44 -2.26 -9.61
CA SER A 37 -3.97 -0.88 -9.62
C SER A 37 -3.42 -0.04 -8.46
N VAL A 38 -3.40 -0.58 -7.25
CA VAL A 38 -2.81 0.10 -6.08
C VAL A 38 -1.31 0.27 -6.27
N GLY A 39 -0.62 -0.74 -6.81
CA GLY A 39 0.80 -0.68 -7.14
C GLY A 39 1.12 0.44 -8.12
N ILE A 40 0.37 0.55 -9.21
CA ILE A 40 0.51 1.63 -10.20
C ILE A 40 0.29 3.00 -9.56
N LEU A 41 -0.73 3.15 -8.70
CA LEU A 41 -0.97 4.41 -8.00
C LEU A 41 0.21 4.81 -7.11
N PHE A 42 0.74 3.87 -6.32
CA PHE A 42 1.91 4.11 -5.47
C PHE A 42 3.17 4.40 -6.30
N ALA A 43 3.36 3.70 -7.42
CA ALA A 43 4.45 3.96 -8.35
C ALA A 43 4.35 5.37 -8.96
N TYR A 44 3.16 5.79 -9.41
CA TYR A 44 2.92 7.15 -9.89
C TYR A 44 3.28 8.20 -8.84
N LEU A 45 2.82 8.02 -7.60
CA LEU A 45 3.17 8.92 -6.49
C LEU A 45 4.67 8.92 -6.19
N GLY A 46 5.32 7.77 -6.29
CA GLY A 46 6.75 7.63 -6.02
C GLY A 46 7.63 8.26 -7.11
N PHE A 47 7.31 8.03 -8.38
CA PHE A 47 8.14 8.43 -9.52
C PHE A 47 7.78 9.79 -10.09
N TRP A 48 6.49 10.11 -10.20
CA TRP A 48 6.03 11.28 -10.95
C TRP A 48 5.68 12.48 -10.07
N GLN A 49 5.13 12.23 -8.87
CA GLN A 49 4.65 13.33 -8.02
C GLN A 49 5.82 14.11 -7.39
N ARG A 50 5.84 15.43 -7.65
CA ARG A 50 6.91 16.34 -7.24
C ARG A 50 6.73 16.95 -5.86
N ASP A 51 5.53 16.93 -5.31
CA ASP A 51 5.25 17.44 -3.96
C ASP A 51 5.25 16.29 -2.94
N ALA A 52 6.22 16.32 -2.01
CA ALA A 52 6.32 15.30 -0.97
C ALA A 52 5.14 15.35 0.02
N SER A 53 4.53 16.52 0.23
CA SER A 53 3.35 16.68 1.09
C SER A 53 2.11 16.02 0.49
N VAL A 54 1.97 16.05 -0.85
CA VAL A 54 0.90 15.36 -1.57
C VAL A 54 1.12 13.85 -1.49
N VAL A 55 2.33 13.37 -1.76
CA VAL A 55 2.66 11.93 -1.62
C VAL A 55 2.35 11.45 -0.21
N ARG A 56 2.76 12.21 0.82
CA ARG A 56 2.49 11.87 2.23
C ARG A 56 1.00 11.82 2.55
N ARG A 57 0.22 12.81 2.12
CA ARG A 57 -1.23 12.83 2.32
C ARG A 57 -1.92 11.67 1.63
N VAL A 58 -1.57 11.39 0.38
CA VAL A 58 -2.21 10.31 -0.39
C VAL A 58 -1.79 8.94 0.17
N VAL A 59 -0.51 8.71 0.45
CA VAL A 59 -0.04 7.46 1.06
C VAL A 59 -0.71 7.23 2.42
N GLY A 60 -0.76 8.25 3.28
CA GLY A 60 -1.42 8.15 4.58
C GLY A 60 -2.92 7.91 4.48
N GLY A 61 -3.61 8.64 3.59
CA GLY A 61 -5.04 8.46 3.33
C GLY A 61 -5.38 7.09 2.77
N MET A 62 -4.61 6.62 1.78
CA MET A 62 -4.74 5.26 1.25
C MET A 62 -4.50 4.21 2.33
N GLY A 63 -3.46 4.40 3.16
CA GLY A 63 -3.19 3.50 4.28
C GLY A 63 -4.37 3.38 5.23
N LEU A 64 -5.00 4.51 5.57
CA LEU A 64 -6.18 4.54 6.43
C LEU A 64 -7.37 3.84 5.77
N VAL A 65 -7.63 4.10 4.49
CA VAL A 65 -8.71 3.43 3.74
C VAL A 65 -8.51 1.92 3.70
N LEU A 66 -7.28 1.45 3.43
CA LEU A 66 -6.94 0.03 3.45
C LEU A 66 -7.24 -0.62 4.81
N LEU A 67 -6.84 0.05 5.89
CA LEU A 67 -7.07 -0.43 7.25
C LEU A 67 -8.56 -0.46 7.60
N ILE A 68 -9.31 0.57 7.24
CA ILE A 68 -10.76 0.61 7.52
C ILE A 68 -11.47 -0.48 6.73
N VAL A 69 -11.26 -0.56 5.42
CA VAL A 69 -11.96 -1.53 4.56
C VAL A 69 -11.67 -2.96 5.00
N LYS A 70 -10.39 -3.30 5.21
CA LYS A 70 -10.02 -4.66 5.61
C LYS A 70 -10.30 -4.96 7.06
N GLY A 71 -10.12 -3.99 7.96
CA GLY A 71 -10.52 -4.11 9.35
C GLY A 71 -12.01 -4.40 9.48
N VAL A 72 -12.86 -3.65 8.76
CA VAL A 72 -14.31 -3.90 8.72
C VAL A 72 -14.61 -5.28 8.14
N THR A 73 -13.95 -5.67 7.04
CA THR A 73 -14.16 -7.00 6.44
C THR A 73 -13.85 -8.12 7.44
N ILE A 74 -12.74 -8.01 8.16
CA ILE A 74 -12.32 -9.00 9.17
C ILE A 74 -13.28 -9.01 10.35
N VAL A 75 -13.67 -7.84 10.87
CA VAL A 75 -14.63 -7.72 11.98
C VAL A 75 -15.98 -8.31 11.60
N VAL A 76 -16.48 -8.06 10.39
CA VAL A 76 -17.73 -8.63 9.90
C VAL A 76 -17.64 -10.16 9.81
N LEU A 77 -16.55 -10.70 9.28
CA LEU A 77 -16.33 -12.16 9.21
C LEU A 77 -16.24 -12.80 10.60
N LEU A 78 -15.56 -12.14 11.54
CA LEU A 78 -15.47 -12.58 12.94
C LEU A 78 -16.84 -12.61 13.62
N LEU A 79 -17.66 -11.58 13.41
CA LEU A 79 -18.99 -11.48 14.00
C LEU A 79 -20.00 -12.46 13.38
N TRP A 80 -19.73 -12.95 12.16
CA TRP A 80 -20.61 -13.86 11.42
C TRP A 80 -20.21 -15.35 11.58
N GLU A 81 -19.28 -15.69 12.48
CA GLU A 81 -18.74 -17.06 12.64
C GLU A 81 -18.19 -17.67 11.32
N GLY A 82 -17.82 -16.83 10.35
CA GLY A 82 -17.23 -17.28 9.11
C GLY A 82 -15.79 -17.77 9.33
N ASN A 83 -15.38 -18.82 8.60
CA ASN A 83 -13.98 -19.26 8.59
C ASN A 83 -13.05 -18.06 8.29
N LEU A 84 -12.13 -17.77 9.21
CA LEU A 84 -11.06 -16.75 9.05
C LEU A 84 -9.97 -17.22 8.08
N LEU A 85 -10.36 -17.60 6.86
CA LEU A 85 -9.42 -17.75 5.76
C LEU A 85 -9.04 -16.35 5.29
N LEU A 86 -8.11 -15.72 6.03
CA LEU A 86 -7.43 -14.50 5.62
C LEU A 86 -6.68 -14.82 4.32
N GLY A 87 -7.24 -14.37 3.21
CA GLY A 87 -6.62 -14.51 1.91
C GLY A 87 -5.34 -13.67 1.83
N PRO A 88 -4.48 -13.95 0.84
CA PRO A 88 -3.29 -13.15 0.58
C PRO A 88 -3.59 -11.65 0.44
N ILE A 89 -4.78 -11.29 -0.04
CA ILE A 89 -5.24 -9.90 -0.21
C ILE A 89 -5.42 -9.19 1.13
N GLU A 90 -6.07 -9.86 2.09
CA GLU A 90 -6.37 -9.27 3.38
C GLU A 90 -5.08 -8.95 4.13
N VAL A 91 -4.12 -9.88 4.08
CA VAL A 91 -2.81 -9.74 4.71
C VAL A 91 -1.99 -8.63 4.06
N THR A 92 -1.86 -8.63 2.72
CA THR A 92 -1.09 -7.60 2.02
C THR A 92 -1.70 -6.21 2.23
N CYS A 93 -3.03 -6.07 2.16
CA CYS A 93 -3.69 -4.79 2.39
C CYS A 93 -3.51 -4.27 3.82
N LEU A 94 -3.57 -5.15 4.83
CA LEU A 94 -3.30 -4.76 6.21
C LEU A 94 -1.86 -4.28 6.40
N VAL A 95 -0.89 -5.06 5.91
CA VAL A 95 0.54 -4.72 6.01
C VAL A 95 0.83 -3.39 5.31
N VAL A 96 0.37 -3.24 4.06
CA VAL A 96 0.52 -2.00 3.29
C VAL A 96 -0.22 -0.85 3.95
N GLY A 97 -1.40 -1.10 4.53
CA GLY A 97 -2.20 -0.13 5.26
C GLY A 97 -1.44 0.44 6.47
N VAL A 98 -0.97 -0.44 7.36
CA VAL A 98 -0.18 -0.08 8.55
C VAL A 98 1.07 0.68 8.15
N LEU A 99 1.87 0.13 7.23
CA LEU A 99 3.13 0.74 6.81
C LEU A 99 2.90 2.12 6.18
N SER A 100 1.83 2.29 5.41
CA SER A 100 1.51 3.57 4.77
C SER A 100 1.14 4.64 5.80
N VAL A 101 0.38 4.29 6.84
CA VAL A 101 0.08 5.20 7.95
C VAL A 101 1.34 5.55 8.73
N LEU A 102 2.16 4.56 9.09
CA LEU A 102 3.40 4.77 9.83
C LEU A 102 4.35 5.67 9.06
N VAL A 103 4.57 5.39 7.76
CA VAL A 103 5.44 6.20 6.91
C VAL A 103 4.89 7.61 6.75
N ALA A 104 3.58 7.78 6.58
CA ALA A 104 2.99 9.11 6.46
C ALA A 104 3.16 9.94 7.74
N ARG A 105 3.06 9.32 8.92
CA ARG A 105 3.14 9.99 10.23
C ARG A 105 4.56 10.22 10.72
N TYR A 106 5.45 9.24 10.52
CA TYR A 106 6.76 9.22 11.21
C TYR A 106 7.96 9.36 10.28
N ALA A 107 7.81 9.15 8.97
CA ALA A 107 8.95 9.27 8.08
C ALA A 107 9.36 10.75 7.94
N GLY A 108 10.61 11.09 8.22
CA GLY A 108 11.12 12.46 8.05
C GLY A 108 11.12 12.93 6.59
N ASP A 109 11.04 14.24 6.39
CA ASP A 109 11.29 14.83 5.07
C ASP A 109 12.79 14.78 4.77
N ASP A 110 13.17 14.22 3.62
CA ASP A 110 14.58 14.07 3.20
C ASP A 110 15.30 15.43 3.03
N GLY A 111 14.59 16.56 3.12
CA GLY A 111 15.11 17.90 2.91
C GLY A 111 15.93 18.49 4.05
N SER A 112 15.89 17.92 5.26
CA SER A 112 16.62 18.48 6.41
C SER A 112 18.10 18.09 6.47
N ARG A 113 18.52 16.98 5.82
CA ARG A 113 19.93 16.55 5.83
C ARG A 113 20.81 17.23 4.79
N THR A 114 20.24 17.77 3.72
CA THR A 114 21.02 18.40 2.64
C THR A 114 21.28 19.90 2.89
N ARG A 115 20.48 20.56 3.73
CA ARG A 115 20.64 22.00 4.04
C ARG A 115 21.69 22.32 5.10
N ALA A 116 22.11 21.34 5.91
CA ALA A 116 23.16 21.51 6.91
C ALA A 116 24.59 21.35 6.35
N ARG A 117 24.74 21.20 5.04
CA ARG A 117 26.03 20.98 4.34
C ARG A 117 26.34 22.04 3.27
N ARG A 118 25.57 23.14 3.20
CA ARG A 118 25.89 24.29 2.34
C ARG A 118 26.10 25.52 3.19
#